data_AF-A0A9E6VV77-F1
#
_entry.id   AF-A0A9E6VV77-F1
#
_cell.length_a   1.000
_cell.length_b   1.000
_cell.length_c   1.000
_cell.angle_alpha   90.00
_cell.angle_beta   90.00
_cell.angle_gamma   90.00
#
_symmetry.space_group_name_H-M   'P 1'
#
loop_
_entity.id
_entity.type
_entity.pdbx_description
1 polymer ?
#
loop_
_entity_poly.entity_id
_entity_poly.type
_entity_poly.pdbx_seq_one_letter_code
_entity_poly.pdbx_strand_id
1 'polypeptide(L)'
;MKKSKLFLAVSGLLFFAGCNTSVLPEKRPAELTVNLYEGGGMSPEGHHILLSKDSCVASYNAYRADHKVRFQLTAEEWDRLWTVFRESRFDRISQHEEEIYDRGGTSLSINWKDGHIEKSNSGMSIIDKGSVEEFSNCTDIVYQLISKRVEAEKKTVKFLADSSLFNDSTDIYLQMEYEMLSGDSLPENWSTELRLLPGSYNLWANYYLEGGPSYNRKLAGSLDVQFEIKENAVIKLLLEEGRLKAVSQ
;
A
#
# COMPACT_ATOMS: atom_id res chain seq x y z
N MET A 1 -8.45 81.19 -27.48
CA MET A 1 -7.65 79.96 -27.23
C MET A 1 -8.38 79.11 -26.19
N LYS A 2 -8.96 77.99 -26.60
CA LYS A 2 -9.71 77.06 -25.75
C LYS A 2 -8.74 76.19 -24.95
N LYS A 3 -8.82 76.19 -23.61
CA LYS A 3 -8.13 75.21 -22.76
C LYS A 3 -9.11 74.09 -22.42
N SER A 4 -8.93 72.93 -23.03
CA SER A 4 -9.62 71.69 -22.68
C SER A 4 -9.07 71.17 -21.35
N LYS A 5 -9.96 70.96 -20.36
CA LYS A 5 -9.64 70.22 -19.14
C LYS A 5 -9.88 68.74 -19.43
N LEU A 6 -8.80 67.98 -19.56
CA LEU A 6 -8.82 66.53 -19.67
C LEU A 6 -9.05 65.97 -18.25
N PHE A 7 -10.26 65.43 -18.01
CA PHE A 7 -10.56 64.65 -16.81
C PHE A 7 -9.99 63.24 -17.00
N LEU A 8 -8.93 62.93 -16.26
CA LEU A 8 -8.42 61.56 -16.14
C LEU A 8 -9.31 60.83 -15.11
N ALA A 9 -10.19 59.95 -15.60
CA ALA A 9 -10.92 59.02 -14.74
C ALA A 9 -9.96 57.90 -14.32
N VAL A 10 -9.45 57.98 -13.10
CA VAL A 10 -8.74 56.86 -12.46
C VAL A 10 -9.81 55.87 -12.01
N SER A 11 -10.14 54.90 -12.88
CA SER A 11 -10.85 53.69 -12.47
C SER A 11 -9.94 52.94 -11.51
N GLY A 12 -10.22 53.05 -10.22
CA GLY A 12 -9.69 52.15 -9.22
C GLY A 12 -10.17 50.74 -9.54
N LEU A 13 -9.27 49.93 -10.12
CA LEU A 13 -9.40 48.48 -10.06
C LEU A 13 -9.32 48.09 -8.58
N LEU A 14 -10.49 47.86 -7.98
CA LEU A 14 -10.59 47.06 -6.76
C LEU A 14 -10.18 45.64 -7.14
N PHE A 15 -8.88 45.35 -7.01
CA PHE A 15 -8.42 43.98 -6.84
C PHE A 15 -9.06 43.47 -5.55
N PHE A 16 -10.15 42.72 -5.68
CA PHE A 16 -10.53 41.77 -4.65
C PHE A 16 -9.39 40.75 -4.56
N ALA A 17 -8.40 41.06 -3.71
CA ALA A 17 -7.60 40.04 -3.08
C ALA A 17 -8.56 39.28 -2.16
N GLY A 18 -9.33 38.36 -2.77
CA GLY A 18 -10.07 37.36 -2.03
C GLY A 18 -9.05 36.68 -1.13
N CYS A 19 -9.15 36.97 0.16
CA CYS A 19 -8.34 36.34 1.18
C CYS A 19 -8.69 34.85 1.10
N ASN A 20 -7.91 34.11 0.32
CA ASN A 20 -7.92 32.65 0.25
C ASN A 20 -7.37 32.18 1.61
N THR A 21 -8.20 32.26 2.65
CA THR A 21 -7.87 31.76 3.98
C THR A 21 -7.97 30.25 3.91
N SER A 22 -6.88 29.57 4.28
CA SER A 22 -6.89 28.12 4.39
C SER A 22 -7.96 27.69 5.39
N VAL A 23 -8.68 26.60 5.08
CA VAL A 23 -9.63 26.00 6.03
C VAL A 23 -8.92 25.11 7.06
N LEU A 24 -7.62 24.84 6.86
CA LEU A 24 -6.80 24.13 7.85
C LEU A 24 -6.51 25.04 9.04
N PRO A 25 -6.78 24.59 10.28
CA PRO A 25 -6.39 25.32 11.48
C PRO A 25 -4.88 25.60 11.52
N GLU A 26 -4.50 26.74 12.11
CA GLU A 26 -3.09 27.09 12.15
C GLU A 26 -2.26 26.09 12.98
N LYS A 27 -2.84 25.63 14.09
CA LYS A 27 -2.26 24.63 14.99
C LYS A 27 -2.93 23.29 14.77
N ARG A 28 -2.20 22.21 15.04
CA ARG A 28 -2.73 20.84 14.96
C ARG A 28 -3.96 20.70 15.87
N PRO A 29 -5.10 20.22 15.33
CA PRO A 29 -6.27 19.91 16.15
C PRO A 29 -5.99 18.80 17.17
N ALA A 30 -6.60 18.89 18.35
CA ALA A 30 -6.43 17.88 19.41
C ALA A 30 -7.05 16.52 19.03
N GLU A 31 -8.14 16.55 18.26
CA GLU A 31 -8.90 15.38 17.80
C GLU A 31 -8.67 15.14 16.29
N LEU A 32 -7.42 15.24 15.84
CA LEU A 32 -7.05 14.96 14.47
C LEU A 32 -7.13 13.45 14.20
N THR A 33 -7.83 13.08 13.14
CA THR A 33 -7.84 11.73 12.56
C THR A 33 -7.45 11.80 11.09
N VAL A 34 -6.60 10.88 10.66
CA VAL A 34 -6.14 10.77 9.27
C VAL A 34 -6.46 9.37 8.77
N ASN A 35 -7.15 9.27 7.64
CA ASN A 35 -7.38 8.00 6.96
C ASN A 35 -6.71 8.04 5.59
N LEU A 36 -5.81 7.11 5.35
CA LEU A 36 -5.24 6.86 4.03
C LEU A 36 -5.76 5.50 3.56
N TYR A 37 -6.41 5.49 2.40
CA TYR A 37 -6.81 4.27 1.72
C TYR A 37 -6.05 4.17 0.40
N GLU A 38 -5.53 3.00 0.09
CA GLU A 38 -4.95 2.65 -1.19
C GLU A 38 -5.64 1.38 -1.69
N GLY A 39 -6.24 1.42 -2.88
CA GLY A 39 -6.96 0.29 -3.45
C GLY A 39 -6.39 -0.13 -4.79
N GLY A 40 -6.48 -1.42 -5.11
CA GLY A 40 -6.02 -2.00 -6.38
C GLY A 40 -7.04 -1.95 -7.53
N GLY A 41 -8.17 -1.26 -7.38
CA GLY A 41 -9.26 -1.28 -8.36
C GLY A 41 -10.02 -2.61 -8.32
N MET A 42 -10.00 -3.36 -9.40
CA MET A 42 -10.53 -4.73 -9.51
C MET A 42 -9.63 -5.75 -8.81
N SER A 43 -8.39 -5.40 -8.46
CA SER A 43 -7.57 -6.25 -7.62
C SER A 43 -8.15 -6.30 -6.20
N PRO A 44 -8.33 -7.48 -5.58
CA PRO A 44 -8.88 -7.64 -4.23
C PRO A 44 -7.83 -7.30 -3.17
N GLU A 45 -7.23 -6.13 -3.31
CA GLU A 45 -6.04 -5.68 -2.59
C GLU A 45 -6.29 -4.25 -2.12
N GLY A 46 -5.96 -4.01 -0.86
CA GLY A 46 -6.15 -2.69 -0.28
C GLY A 46 -5.32 -2.47 0.97
N HIS A 47 -4.79 -1.27 1.11
CA HIS A 47 -4.11 -0.82 2.31
C HIS A 47 -4.94 0.29 2.95
N HIS A 48 -5.17 0.19 4.25
CA HIS A 48 -5.89 1.21 5.01
C HIS A 48 -5.10 1.59 6.25
N ILE A 49 -4.72 2.86 6.34
CA ILE A 49 -4.03 3.43 7.49
C ILE A 49 -4.98 4.40 8.18
N LEU A 50 -5.31 4.08 9.43
CA LEU A 50 -6.01 4.98 10.35
C LEU A 50 -4.99 5.52 11.35
N LEU A 51 -4.83 6.83 11.40
CA LEU A 51 -4.07 7.53 12.44
C LEU A 51 -5.07 8.32 13.30
N SER A 52 -5.09 8.05 14.60
CA SER A 52 -5.87 8.81 15.56
C SER A 52 -5.09 8.94 16.86
N LYS A 53 -5.48 9.89 17.71
CA LYS A 53 -4.84 10.11 19.02
C LYS A 53 -4.80 8.85 19.88
N ASP A 54 -5.86 8.03 19.84
CA ASP A 54 -6.02 6.90 20.75
C ASP A 54 -5.49 5.59 20.16
N SER A 55 -5.51 5.45 18.82
CA SER A 55 -5.04 4.24 18.15
C SER A 55 -4.64 4.52 16.72
N CYS A 56 -3.44 4.08 16.32
CA CYS A 56 -3.04 4.01 14.92
C CYS A 56 -3.04 2.55 14.44
N VAL A 57 -3.56 2.31 13.25
CA VAL A 57 -3.67 0.96 12.65
C VAL A 57 -3.31 1.05 11.17
N ALA A 58 -2.34 0.26 10.73
CA ALA A 58 -2.11 -0.03 9.32
C ALA A 58 -2.68 -1.41 9.02
N SER A 59 -3.65 -1.47 8.11
CA SER A 59 -4.32 -2.70 7.68
C SER A 59 -3.93 -3.01 6.25
N TYR A 60 -3.56 -4.26 5.98
CA TYR A 60 -3.20 -4.75 4.66
C TYR A 60 -4.11 -5.90 4.32
N ASN A 61 -4.87 -5.77 3.22
CA ASN A 61 -5.68 -6.83 2.66
C ASN A 61 -5.07 -7.24 1.33
N ALA A 62 -4.72 -8.52 1.20
CA ALA A 62 -4.31 -9.11 -0.07
C ALA A 62 -4.74 -10.58 -0.08
N TYR A 63 -5.32 -11.05 -1.19
CA TYR A 63 -5.63 -12.47 -1.42
C TYR A 63 -6.27 -13.23 -0.24
N ARG A 64 -7.23 -12.58 0.45
CA ARG A 64 -7.97 -13.10 1.62
C ARG A 64 -7.19 -13.16 2.94
N ALA A 65 -6.03 -12.53 3.00
CA ALA A 65 -5.30 -12.28 4.24
C ALA A 65 -5.53 -10.84 4.71
N ASP A 66 -5.87 -10.68 5.99
CA ASP A 66 -6.03 -9.39 6.66
C ASP A 66 -4.94 -9.24 7.73
N HIS A 67 -3.98 -8.35 7.49
CA HIS A 67 -2.92 -8.03 8.44
C HIS A 67 -3.18 -6.68 9.08
N LYS A 68 -2.90 -6.57 10.39
CA LYS A 68 -3.04 -5.32 11.13
C LYS A 68 -1.82 -5.06 11.98
N VAL A 69 -1.18 -3.92 11.77
CA VAL A 69 -0.10 -3.39 12.59
C VAL A 69 -0.64 -2.25 13.42
N ARG A 70 -0.58 -2.39 14.75
CA ARG A 70 -1.04 -1.37 15.71
C ARG A 70 0.16 -0.63 16.27
N PHE A 71 0.06 0.69 16.34
CA PHE A 71 1.14 1.54 16.85
C PHE A 71 0.58 2.85 17.40
N GLN A 72 1.49 3.69 17.90
CA GLN A 72 1.21 5.06 18.31
C GLN A 72 2.22 6.01 17.66
N LEU A 73 1.79 7.23 17.41
CA LEU A 73 2.64 8.33 16.99
C LEU A 73 3.04 9.19 18.18
N THR A 74 4.28 9.68 18.19
CA THR A 74 4.72 10.68 19.18
C THR A 74 4.11 12.05 18.88
N ALA A 75 4.21 12.98 19.83
CA ALA A 75 3.74 14.35 19.61
C ALA A 75 4.48 15.02 18.44
N GLU A 76 5.78 14.78 18.32
CA GLU A 76 6.64 15.31 17.26
C GLU A 76 6.25 14.74 15.89
N GLU A 77 5.90 13.45 15.82
CA GLU A 77 5.41 12.82 14.59
C GLU A 77 4.07 13.40 14.15
N TRP A 78 3.16 13.64 15.10
CA TRP A 78 1.89 14.31 14.85
C TRP A 78 2.07 15.75 14.34
N ASP A 79 2.99 16.50 14.97
CA ASP A 79 3.25 17.88 14.58
C ASP A 79 3.95 17.96 13.21
N ARG A 80 4.84 17.00 12.90
CA ARG A 80 5.46 16.86 11.58
C ARG A 80 4.42 16.54 10.51
N LEU A 81 3.54 15.58 10.76
CA LEU A 81 2.44 15.21 9.86
C LEU A 81 1.56 16.43 9.54
N TRP A 82 1.14 17.16 10.58
CA TRP A 82 0.32 18.36 10.42
C TRP A 82 1.03 19.48 9.65
N THR A 83 2.31 19.67 9.91
CA THR A 83 3.15 20.64 9.20
C THR A 83 3.16 20.35 7.70
N VAL A 84 3.36 19.09 7.31
CA VAL A 84 3.37 18.69 5.89
C VAL A 84 2.02 18.95 5.21
N PHE A 85 0.89 18.64 5.86
CA PHE A 85 -0.44 18.93 5.29
C PHE A 85 -0.67 20.43 5.08
N ARG A 86 -0.18 21.25 6.01
CA ARG A 86 -0.27 22.71 5.93
C ARG A 86 0.63 23.29 4.84
N GLU A 87 1.89 22.87 4.79
CA GLU A 87 2.88 23.35 3.81
C GLU A 87 2.50 22.92 2.38
N SER A 88 1.97 21.71 2.24
CA SER A 88 1.43 21.19 0.98
C SER A 88 0.04 21.73 0.66
N ARG A 89 -0.53 22.62 1.49
CA ARG A 89 -1.84 23.25 1.28
C ARG A 89 -2.91 22.21 0.93
N PHE A 90 -3.04 21.16 1.75
CA PHE A 90 -3.90 20.00 1.46
C PHE A 90 -5.34 20.39 1.12
N ASP A 91 -5.85 21.46 1.73
CA ASP A 91 -7.17 22.04 1.46
C ASP A 91 -7.35 22.59 0.03
N ARG A 92 -6.25 22.91 -0.64
CA ARG A 92 -6.22 23.53 -1.97
C ARG A 92 -5.82 22.59 -3.09
N ILE A 93 -5.53 21.32 -2.78
CA ILE A 93 -5.26 20.31 -3.80
C ILE A 93 -6.50 20.22 -4.71
N SER A 94 -6.30 20.49 -6.00
CA SER A 94 -7.38 20.41 -6.98
C SER A 94 -7.56 18.98 -7.47
N GLN A 95 -8.82 18.60 -7.69
CA GLN A 95 -9.19 17.32 -8.25
C GLN A 95 -10.41 17.49 -9.13
N HIS A 96 -10.58 16.59 -10.09
CA HIS A 96 -11.75 16.48 -10.94
C HIS A 96 -12.17 15.01 -11.08
N GLU A 97 -13.32 14.79 -11.69
CA GLU A 97 -13.79 13.45 -12.01
C GLU A 97 -13.64 13.19 -13.51
N GLU A 98 -13.14 12.01 -13.85
CA GLU A 98 -13.18 11.46 -15.21
C GLU A 98 -13.84 10.07 -15.17
N GLU A 99 -14.55 9.70 -16.23
CA GLU A 99 -15.13 8.37 -16.39
C GLU A 99 -14.05 7.34 -16.68
N ILE A 100 -13.33 6.92 -15.64
CA ILE A 100 -12.37 5.82 -15.68
C ILE A 100 -12.89 4.70 -14.78
N TYR A 101 -13.21 3.57 -15.40
CA TYR A 101 -13.58 2.35 -14.70
C TYR A 101 -12.31 1.60 -14.31
N ASP A 102 -12.35 0.94 -13.15
CA ASP A 102 -11.28 0.05 -12.69
C ASP A 102 -9.90 0.71 -12.53
N ARG A 103 -9.88 1.89 -11.88
CA ARG A 103 -8.62 2.50 -11.48
C ARG A 103 -8.43 2.37 -9.99
N GLY A 104 -7.37 1.68 -9.59
CA GLY A 104 -6.86 1.77 -8.23
C GLY A 104 -6.32 3.17 -7.90
N GLY A 105 -5.75 3.31 -6.72
CA GLY A 105 -5.11 4.54 -6.31
C GLY A 105 -5.36 4.87 -4.84
N THR A 106 -5.05 6.11 -4.48
CA THR A 106 -4.94 6.54 -3.09
C THR A 106 -5.95 7.63 -2.78
N SER A 107 -6.59 7.52 -1.62
CA SER A 107 -7.47 8.53 -1.05
C SER A 107 -6.98 8.87 0.35
N LEU A 108 -6.92 10.16 0.67
CA LEU A 108 -6.49 10.69 1.96
C LEU A 108 -7.60 11.58 2.50
N SER A 109 -8.09 11.28 3.71
CA SER A 109 -8.99 12.17 4.45
C SER A 109 -8.38 12.58 5.77
N ILE A 110 -8.57 13.86 6.10
CA ILE A 110 -8.23 14.43 7.40
C ILE A 110 -9.51 14.94 8.05
N ASN A 111 -9.69 14.58 9.31
CA ASN A 111 -10.89 14.88 10.09
C ASN A 111 -10.47 15.53 11.40
N TRP A 112 -11.20 16.54 11.82
CA TRP A 112 -11.13 17.12 13.15
C TRP A 112 -12.52 17.59 13.56
N LYS A 113 -12.67 18.00 14.83
CA LYS A 113 -13.96 18.35 15.43
C LYS A 113 -14.89 19.20 14.55
N ASP A 114 -14.34 20.22 13.90
CA ASP A 114 -15.10 21.22 13.15
C ASP A 114 -14.76 21.22 11.65
N GLY A 115 -14.17 20.14 11.12
CA GLY A 115 -13.84 20.09 9.70
C GLY A 115 -13.36 18.75 9.18
N HIS A 116 -13.52 18.60 7.87
CA HIS A 116 -13.18 17.41 7.11
C HIS A 116 -12.70 17.84 5.73
N ILE A 117 -11.62 17.23 5.27
CA ILE A 117 -11.13 17.38 3.89
C ILE A 117 -10.71 16.01 3.40
N GLU A 118 -11.15 15.66 2.20
CA GLU A 118 -10.75 14.47 1.49
C GLU A 118 -10.17 14.85 0.12
N LYS A 119 -9.08 14.17 -0.25
CA LYS A 119 -8.48 14.25 -1.58
C LYS A 119 -8.24 12.84 -2.09
N SER A 120 -8.64 12.59 -3.33
CA SER A 120 -8.60 11.25 -3.90
C SER A 120 -7.98 11.27 -5.28
N ASN A 121 -6.99 10.41 -5.47
CA ASN A 121 -6.44 10.02 -6.75
C ASN A 121 -6.79 8.56 -7.04
N SER A 122 -8.05 8.16 -6.87
CA SER A 122 -8.52 6.78 -7.00
C SER A 122 -9.86 6.71 -7.73
N GLY A 123 -10.11 5.61 -8.44
CA GLY A 123 -11.32 5.43 -9.26
C GLY A 123 -11.51 6.57 -10.26
N MET A 124 -12.66 7.23 -10.21
CA MET A 124 -12.98 8.37 -11.07
C MET A 124 -12.32 9.68 -10.63
N SER A 125 -11.81 9.79 -9.41
CA SER A 125 -11.23 11.04 -8.90
C SER A 125 -9.76 11.19 -9.27
N ILE A 126 -9.42 12.24 -10.01
CA ILE A 126 -8.07 12.52 -10.49
C ILE A 126 -7.57 13.80 -9.84
N ILE A 127 -6.36 13.74 -9.28
CA ILE A 127 -5.66 14.94 -8.80
C ILE A 127 -5.11 15.71 -10.01
N ASP A 128 -5.40 17.01 -10.07
CA ASP A 128 -4.92 17.86 -11.15
C ASP A 128 -3.39 17.89 -11.19
N LYS A 129 -2.82 17.96 -12.40
CA LYS A 129 -1.37 17.95 -12.62
C LYS A 129 -0.61 18.97 -11.75
N GLY A 130 -1.21 20.13 -11.48
CA GLY A 130 -0.63 21.18 -10.65
C GLY A 130 -0.70 20.94 -9.14
N SER A 131 -1.28 19.83 -8.68
CA SER A 131 -1.41 19.47 -7.25
C SER A 131 -0.89 18.06 -6.93
N VAL A 132 -0.29 17.37 -7.92
CA VAL A 132 0.23 16.00 -7.75
C VAL A 132 1.36 15.96 -6.72
N GLU A 133 2.27 16.93 -6.73
CA GLU A 133 3.39 16.98 -5.78
C GLU A 133 2.88 17.21 -4.35
N GLU A 134 1.96 18.17 -4.17
CA GLU A 134 1.34 18.42 -2.87
C GLU A 134 0.57 17.20 -2.33
N PHE A 135 -0.15 16.49 -3.20
CA PHE A 135 -0.84 15.26 -2.82
C PHE A 135 0.16 14.16 -2.44
N SER A 136 1.21 13.94 -3.24
CA SER A 136 2.26 12.96 -2.94
C SER A 136 2.93 13.25 -1.61
N ASN A 137 3.31 14.50 -1.34
CA ASN A 137 3.93 14.88 -0.07
C ASN A 137 3.05 14.51 1.13
N CYS A 138 1.73 14.70 1.01
CA CYS A 138 0.77 14.35 2.06
C CYS A 138 0.62 12.83 2.26
N THR A 139 0.60 12.03 1.19
CA THR A 139 0.53 10.56 1.30
C THR A 139 1.86 9.98 1.76
N ASP A 140 2.99 10.51 1.28
CA ASP A 140 4.34 10.02 1.56
C ASP A 140 4.73 10.19 3.02
N ILE A 141 4.35 11.30 3.66
CA ILE A 141 4.62 11.46 5.10
C ILE A 141 3.88 10.40 5.92
N VAL A 142 2.66 10.01 5.53
CA VAL A 142 1.91 8.94 6.19
C VAL A 142 2.67 7.61 6.04
N TYR A 143 3.08 7.25 4.83
CA TYR A 143 3.87 6.03 4.58
C TYR A 143 5.24 6.04 5.28
N GLN A 144 5.93 7.17 5.33
CA GLN A 144 7.22 7.30 6.02
C GLN A 144 7.09 7.02 7.52
N LEU A 145 6.02 7.49 8.15
CA LEU A 145 5.77 7.25 9.58
C LEU A 145 5.50 5.77 9.87
N ILE A 146 4.88 5.03 8.94
CA ILE A 146 4.44 3.66 9.20
C ILE A 146 5.41 2.58 8.70
N SER A 147 6.16 2.85 7.63
CA SER A 147 6.98 1.84 6.92
C SER A 147 7.94 1.08 7.84
N LYS A 148 8.71 1.79 8.66
CA LYS A 148 9.65 1.16 9.62
C LYS A 148 8.95 0.32 10.67
N ARG A 149 7.74 0.72 11.10
CA ARG A 149 6.96 0.00 12.12
C ARG A 149 6.41 -1.30 11.53
N VAL A 150 5.83 -1.22 10.34
CA VAL A 150 5.33 -2.39 9.59
C VAL A 150 6.48 -3.36 9.29
N GLU A 151 7.62 -2.84 8.87
CA GLU A 151 8.81 -3.65 8.58
C GLU A 151 9.37 -4.35 9.83
N ALA A 152 9.28 -3.73 11.01
CA ALA A 152 9.70 -4.33 12.27
C ALA A 152 8.76 -5.47 12.74
N GLU A 153 7.49 -5.45 12.33
CA GLU A 153 6.54 -6.51 12.67
C GLU A 153 6.70 -7.76 11.80
N LYS A 154 7.24 -7.62 10.58
CA LYS A 154 7.43 -8.74 9.65
C LYS A 154 8.31 -9.84 10.24
N LYS A 155 7.90 -11.08 10.01
CA LYS A 155 8.62 -12.32 10.36
C LYS A 155 9.31 -12.87 9.13
N THR A 156 10.49 -13.42 9.36
CA THR A 156 11.26 -14.14 8.35
C THR A 156 10.71 -15.56 8.24
N VAL A 157 10.23 -15.93 7.05
CA VAL A 157 9.79 -17.28 6.71
C VAL A 157 10.73 -17.83 5.66
N LYS A 158 11.52 -18.84 6.05
CA LYS A 158 12.46 -19.51 5.16
C LYS A 158 11.81 -20.75 4.56
N PHE A 159 11.77 -20.85 3.24
CA PHE A 159 11.37 -22.05 2.55
C PHE A 159 12.59 -22.86 2.16
N LEU A 160 12.55 -24.16 2.43
CA LEU A 160 13.59 -25.12 2.08
C LEU A 160 12.97 -26.20 1.19
N ALA A 161 13.59 -26.49 0.05
CA ALA A 161 13.24 -27.68 -0.70
C ALA A 161 14.06 -28.88 -0.19
N ASP A 162 13.40 -29.99 0.08
CA ASP A 162 14.04 -31.26 0.42
C ASP A 162 14.61 -31.97 -0.81
N SER A 163 15.67 -32.75 -0.61
CA SER A 163 16.26 -33.63 -1.64
C SER A 163 15.23 -34.48 -2.43
N SER A 164 14.13 -34.91 -1.78
CA SER A 164 13.04 -35.66 -2.41
C SER A 164 12.35 -34.93 -3.58
N LEU A 165 12.46 -33.61 -3.64
CA LEU A 165 11.92 -32.79 -4.71
C LEU A 165 12.79 -32.78 -5.96
N PHE A 166 14.05 -33.21 -5.87
CA PHE A 166 15.06 -33.11 -6.93
C PHE A 166 15.38 -34.47 -7.55
N ASN A 167 14.37 -35.13 -8.11
CA ASN A 167 14.63 -36.18 -9.11
C ASN A 167 14.78 -35.52 -10.50
N ASP A 168 15.47 -36.17 -11.44
CA ASP A 168 16.09 -35.60 -12.66
C ASP A 168 15.16 -34.85 -13.65
N SER A 169 13.92 -34.52 -13.30
CA SER A 169 12.88 -34.12 -14.24
C SER A 169 11.78 -33.25 -13.61
N THR A 170 12.11 -32.24 -12.80
CA THR A 170 11.09 -31.57 -11.95
C THR A 170 11.17 -30.05 -11.92
N ASP A 171 10.02 -29.42 -12.22
CA ASP A 171 9.81 -27.98 -12.03
C ASP A 171 8.82 -27.74 -10.89
N ILE A 172 9.18 -26.79 -10.02
CA ILE A 172 8.35 -26.41 -8.88
C ILE A 172 8.01 -24.94 -8.99
N TYR A 173 6.71 -24.67 -8.90
CA TYR A 173 6.16 -23.32 -8.85
C TYR A 173 5.60 -23.11 -7.46
N LEU A 174 6.13 -22.10 -6.76
CA LEU A 174 5.65 -21.68 -5.46
C LEU A 174 5.01 -20.32 -5.61
N GLN A 175 3.78 -20.21 -5.14
CA GLN A 175 3.07 -18.96 -5.06
C GLN A 175 2.58 -18.75 -3.65
N MET A 176 2.97 -17.62 -3.07
CA MET A 176 2.41 -17.11 -1.84
C MET A 176 2.20 -15.61 -1.99
N GLU A 177 0.96 -15.17 -1.87
CA GLU A 177 0.55 -13.81 -2.22
C GLU A 177 1.06 -13.39 -3.62
N TYR A 178 1.87 -12.33 -3.69
CA TYR A 178 2.47 -11.76 -4.91
C TYR A 178 3.81 -12.38 -5.27
N GLU A 179 4.43 -13.11 -4.36
CA GLU A 179 5.75 -13.67 -4.56
C GLU A 179 5.59 -15.00 -5.32
N MET A 180 5.71 -14.88 -6.64
CA MET A 180 5.89 -16.04 -7.49
C MET A 180 7.36 -16.43 -7.48
N LEU A 181 7.64 -17.52 -6.79
CA LEU A 181 8.94 -18.15 -6.77
C LEU A 181 8.90 -19.28 -7.79
N SER A 182 9.32 -18.97 -9.02
CA SER A 182 9.50 -19.95 -10.09
C SER A 182 10.99 -20.19 -10.33
N GLY A 183 11.39 -21.46 -10.40
CA GLY A 183 12.68 -21.83 -10.96
C GLY A 183 12.50 -23.02 -11.88
N ASP A 184 12.88 -22.87 -13.14
CA ASP A 184 13.17 -24.03 -13.98
C ASP A 184 14.37 -24.72 -13.32
N SER A 185 14.23 -25.98 -12.91
CA SER A 185 15.26 -26.74 -12.19
C SER A 185 15.82 -26.04 -10.94
N LEU A 186 15.06 -26.05 -9.84
CA LEU A 186 15.57 -25.60 -8.53
C LEU A 186 16.85 -26.40 -8.17
N PRO A 187 17.92 -25.77 -7.65
CA PRO A 187 19.12 -26.49 -7.20
C PRO A 187 18.81 -27.36 -5.97
N GLU A 188 19.55 -28.46 -5.77
CA GLU A 188 19.35 -29.49 -4.71
C GLU A 188 19.31 -28.94 -3.25
N ASN A 189 19.68 -27.67 -3.05
CA ASN A 189 19.61 -26.95 -1.79
C ASN A 189 18.86 -25.62 -1.92
N TRP A 190 17.84 -25.57 -2.77
CA TRP A 190 17.08 -24.36 -2.98
C TRP A 190 16.45 -23.90 -1.66
N SER A 191 16.66 -22.63 -1.38
CA SER A 191 15.98 -21.93 -0.31
C SER A 191 15.67 -20.52 -0.73
N THR A 192 14.57 -20.01 -0.22
CA THR A 192 14.23 -18.59 -0.31
C THR A 192 13.72 -18.11 1.03
N GLU A 193 13.77 -16.80 1.22
CA GLU A 193 13.31 -16.14 2.43
C GLU A 193 12.31 -15.06 2.06
N LEU A 194 11.17 -15.07 2.76
CA LEU A 194 10.15 -14.06 2.63
C LEU A 194 9.94 -13.36 3.97
N ARG A 195 9.70 -12.05 3.92
CA ARG A 195 9.41 -11.25 5.10
C ARG A 195 7.94 -10.85 5.10
N LEU A 196 7.16 -11.53 5.94
CA LEU A 196 5.70 -11.48 5.94
C LEU A 196 5.19 -10.91 7.25
N LEU A 197 4.05 -10.22 7.23
CA LEU A 197 3.40 -9.82 8.47
C LEU A 197 2.84 -11.06 9.20
N PRO A 198 2.62 -10.99 10.52
CA PRO A 198 1.87 -12.04 11.19
C PRO A 198 0.46 -12.17 10.60
N GLY A 199 -0.02 -13.39 10.40
CA GLY A 199 -1.34 -13.64 9.83
C GLY A 199 -1.47 -14.99 9.14
N SER A 200 -2.61 -15.19 8.48
CA SER A 200 -2.91 -16.41 7.73
C SER A 200 -2.55 -16.24 6.26
N TYR A 201 -1.78 -17.18 5.72
CA TYR A 201 -1.29 -17.19 4.36
C TYR A 201 -1.71 -18.47 3.65
N ASN A 202 -1.97 -18.39 2.35
CA ASN A 202 -2.13 -19.56 1.49
C ASN A 202 -0.85 -19.76 0.70
N LEU A 203 -0.30 -20.96 0.77
CA LEU A 203 0.79 -21.41 -0.08
C LEU A 203 0.25 -22.38 -1.10
N TRP A 204 0.38 -21.98 -2.36
CA TRP A 204 0.13 -22.84 -3.49
C TRP A 204 1.47 -23.30 -4.08
N ALA A 205 1.60 -24.62 -4.26
CA ALA A 205 2.78 -25.19 -4.89
C ALA A 205 2.37 -26.22 -5.94
N ASN A 206 2.96 -26.14 -7.13
CA ASN A 206 2.76 -27.11 -8.20
C ASN A 206 4.08 -27.79 -8.53
N TYR A 207 4.01 -29.10 -8.73
CA TYR A 207 5.13 -29.96 -9.09
C TYR A 207 4.83 -30.62 -10.44
N TYR A 208 5.73 -30.45 -11.40
CA TYR A 208 5.59 -30.95 -12.77
C TYR A 208 6.70 -31.96 -13.09
N LEU A 209 6.35 -32.97 -13.89
CA LEU A 209 7.33 -33.86 -14.50
C LEU A 209 7.81 -33.26 -15.83
N GLU A 210 9.08 -33.45 -16.17
CA GLU A 210 9.61 -33.11 -17.50
C GLU A 210 8.76 -33.75 -18.60
N GLY A 211 8.47 -32.97 -19.64
CA GLY A 211 7.68 -33.41 -20.77
C GLY A 211 7.82 -32.54 -22.02
N GLY A 212 8.92 -31.78 -22.15
CA GLY A 212 9.09 -30.77 -23.18
C GLY A 212 8.73 -29.35 -22.69
N PRO A 213 8.41 -28.41 -23.61
CA PRO A 213 8.22 -27.00 -23.26
C PRO A 213 7.10 -26.80 -22.23
N SER A 214 7.12 -25.66 -21.52
CA SER A 214 6.27 -25.37 -20.34
C SER A 214 4.78 -25.69 -20.51
N TYR A 215 4.22 -25.57 -21.72
CA TYR A 215 2.83 -25.88 -22.04
C TYR A 215 2.49 -27.38 -22.13
N ASN A 216 3.48 -28.27 -22.18
CA ASN A 216 3.33 -29.72 -22.25
C ASN A 216 3.74 -30.44 -20.95
N ARG A 217 4.14 -29.70 -19.92
CA ARG A 217 4.55 -30.28 -18.62
C ARG A 217 3.34 -30.94 -17.95
N LYS A 218 3.51 -32.18 -17.48
CA LYS A 218 2.45 -32.90 -16.76
C LYS A 218 2.51 -32.55 -15.28
N LEU A 219 1.44 -31.96 -14.75
CA LEU A 219 1.29 -31.76 -13.30
C LEU A 219 1.29 -33.13 -12.61
N ALA A 220 2.28 -33.37 -11.74
CA ALA A 220 2.36 -34.58 -10.95
C ALA A 220 1.86 -34.41 -9.52
N GLY A 221 1.84 -33.18 -9.00
CA GLY A 221 1.27 -32.89 -7.70
C GLY A 221 1.00 -31.42 -7.50
N SER A 222 0.05 -31.12 -6.64
CA SER A 222 -0.20 -29.77 -6.15
C SER A 222 -0.38 -29.78 -4.64
N LEU A 223 -0.05 -28.66 -4.02
CA LEU A 223 -0.22 -28.37 -2.62
C LEU A 223 -0.97 -27.05 -2.53
N ASP A 224 -2.05 -27.03 -1.75
CA ASP A 224 -2.75 -25.81 -1.35
C ASP A 224 -2.93 -25.90 0.16
N VAL A 225 -2.13 -25.12 0.90
CA VAL A 225 -2.15 -25.14 2.37
C VAL A 225 -2.24 -23.74 2.92
N GLN A 226 -3.11 -23.61 3.92
CA GLN A 226 -3.14 -22.42 4.75
C GLN A 226 -2.20 -22.62 5.95
N PHE A 227 -1.37 -21.63 6.24
CA PHE A 227 -0.59 -21.58 7.48
C PHE A 227 -0.67 -20.23 8.15
N GLU A 228 -0.40 -20.23 9.46
CA GLU A 228 -0.41 -19.03 10.28
C GLU A 228 1.02 -18.65 10.67
N ILE A 229 1.44 -17.44 10.31
CA ILE A 229 2.73 -16.88 10.71
C ILE A 229 2.54 -16.06 11.99
N LYS A 230 3.19 -16.48 13.08
CA LYS A 230 3.26 -15.75 14.35
C LYS A 230 4.67 -15.28 14.67
N GLU A 231 5.64 -16.06 14.23
CA GLU A 231 7.06 -15.87 14.49
C GLU A 231 7.88 -16.28 13.26
N ASN A 232 9.20 -16.15 13.36
CA ASN A 232 10.08 -16.61 12.30
C ASN A 232 9.92 -18.13 12.15
N ALA A 233 9.82 -18.61 10.91
CA ALA A 233 9.51 -20.01 10.64
C ALA A 233 10.41 -20.57 9.54
N VAL A 234 10.63 -21.88 9.59
CA VAL A 234 11.25 -22.63 8.51
C VAL A 234 10.23 -23.63 7.98
N ILE A 235 9.86 -23.49 6.72
CA ILE A 235 8.92 -24.37 6.04
C ILE A 235 9.71 -25.24 5.09
N LYS A 236 9.71 -26.55 5.35
CA LYS A 236 10.33 -27.54 4.49
C LYS A 236 9.28 -28.11 3.54
N LEU A 237 9.55 -28.01 2.24
CA LEU A 237 8.78 -28.62 1.16
C LEU A 237 9.39 -29.97 0.82
N LEU A 238 8.58 -31.02 0.72
CA LEU A 238 9.07 -32.37 0.41
C LEU A 238 8.03 -33.22 -0.32
N LEU A 239 8.49 -34.26 -1.01
CA LEU A 239 7.63 -35.32 -1.53
C LEU A 239 7.60 -36.48 -0.54
N GLU A 240 6.42 -36.80 -0.01
CA GLU A 240 6.18 -37.96 0.83
C GLU A 240 5.09 -38.81 0.19
N GLU A 241 5.39 -40.07 -0.10
CA GLU A 241 4.45 -41.00 -0.76
C GLU A 241 3.91 -40.45 -2.10
N GLY A 242 4.74 -39.72 -2.84
CA GLY A 242 4.38 -39.10 -4.11
C GLY A 242 3.47 -37.87 -3.99
N ARG A 243 3.28 -37.32 -2.77
CA ARG A 243 2.50 -36.11 -2.53
C ARG A 243 3.40 -34.99 -2.04
N LEU A 244 3.21 -33.80 -2.60
CA LEU A 244 3.86 -32.58 -2.12
C LEU A 244 3.29 -32.21 -0.75
N LYS A 245 4.17 -31.90 0.20
CA LYS A 245 3.82 -31.47 1.56
C LYS A 245 4.67 -30.27 1.97
N ALA A 246 4.11 -29.46 2.86
CA ALA A 246 4.83 -28.42 3.60
C ALA A 246 4.81 -28.78 5.09
N VAL A 247 5.98 -28.77 5.72
CA VAL A 247 6.16 -29.10 7.14
C VAL A 247 6.90 -27.95 7.81
N SER A 248 6.31 -27.39 8.87
CA SER A 248 7.00 -26.44 9.73
C SER A 248 8.03 -27.18 10.58
N GLN A 249 9.25 -26.66 10.63
CA GLN A 249 10.31 -27.14 11.53
C GLN A 249 10.31 -26.36 12.85
#